data_AF-A0A3D5EMI8-F1
#
_entry.id   AF-A0A3D5EMI8-F1
#
_cell.length_a   1.000
_cell.length_b   1.000
_cell.length_c   1.000
_cell.angle_alpha   90.00
_cell.angle_beta   90.00
_cell.angle_gamma   90.00
#
_symmetry.space_group_name_H-M   'P 1'
#
loop_
_entity.id
_entity.type
_entity.pdbx_description
1 polymer ?
#
loop_
_entity_poly.entity_id
_entity_poly.type
_entity_poly.pdbx_seq_one_letter_code
_entity_poly.pdbx_strand_id
1 'polypeptide(L)'
;ITTETSYQLVGHYPDFENLSVYEHILLTCNWGILGCVYLMRSRFTAQLAKLYQVAGFALLALSGLLVLKSFTAVNPFFEPINIGSWPIINWLLLLWLVPACIAIWASRLTQSQHYLQKLFTALAGVMSVLYINAEIRHNWQGEFINIALPTSDAELYSYSLVWLIIGALVVVAGQLKIITVLQKLGLGLLALVVLKVFLIDMANLTGLLRAISFIGLGLSLVALSWLFQKFKAKPTALP
;
A
#
# COMPACT_ATOMS: atom_id res chain seq x y z
N ILE A 1 -12.37 -10.80 -23.84
CA ILE A 1 -12.26 -9.65 -22.90
C ILE A 1 -11.03 -9.78 -21.99
N THR A 2 -10.86 -10.88 -21.24
CA THR A 2 -9.73 -11.06 -20.29
C THR A 2 -8.34 -11.01 -20.92
N THR A 3 -8.23 -11.35 -22.20
CA THR A 3 -6.96 -11.41 -22.94
C THR A 3 -6.84 -10.30 -24.00
N GLU A 4 -7.91 -9.57 -24.26
CA GLU A 4 -7.95 -8.51 -25.29
C GLU A 4 -7.10 -7.32 -24.89
N THR A 5 -7.16 -6.91 -23.62
CA THR A 5 -6.31 -5.81 -23.13
C THR A 5 -4.83 -6.22 -23.10
N SER A 6 -4.54 -7.49 -22.83
CA SER A 6 -3.18 -8.03 -22.94
C SER A 6 -2.68 -7.95 -24.38
N TYR A 7 -3.50 -8.34 -25.36
CA TYR A 7 -3.16 -8.19 -26.78
C TYR A 7 -2.91 -6.71 -27.17
N GLN A 8 -3.76 -5.79 -26.70
CA GLN A 8 -3.60 -4.36 -27.02
C GLN A 8 -2.35 -3.71 -26.41
N LEU A 9 -1.93 -4.15 -25.22
CA LEU A 9 -0.81 -3.54 -24.50
C LEU A 9 0.53 -4.25 -24.72
N VAL A 10 0.50 -5.57 -24.96
CA VAL A 10 1.70 -6.42 -25.11
C VAL A 10 1.93 -6.84 -26.57
N GLY A 11 0.90 -6.83 -27.41
CA GLY A 11 0.99 -7.12 -28.84
C GLY A 11 0.69 -8.58 -29.24
N HIS A 12 0.45 -9.47 -28.27
CA HIS A 12 0.03 -10.85 -28.51
C HIS A 12 -0.87 -11.39 -27.40
N TYR A 13 -1.51 -12.54 -27.64
CA TYR A 13 -2.32 -13.20 -26.62
C TYR A 13 -1.43 -13.88 -25.57
N PRO A 14 -1.89 -13.99 -24.30
CA PRO A 14 -1.15 -14.64 -23.24
C PRO A 14 -0.84 -16.11 -23.54
N ASP A 15 0.45 -16.45 -23.52
CA ASP A 15 0.90 -17.84 -23.46
C ASP A 15 0.96 -18.28 -22.00
N PHE A 16 0.07 -19.20 -21.61
CA PHE A 16 -0.02 -19.66 -20.22
C PHE A 16 1.15 -20.56 -19.80
N GLU A 17 1.94 -21.08 -20.74
CA GLU A 17 3.15 -21.85 -20.42
C GLU A 17 4.35 -20.94 -20.15
N ASN A 18 4.39 -19.76 -20.78
CA ASN A 18 5.49 -18.81 -20.64
C ASN A 18 5.01 -17.34 -20.60
N LEU A 19 4.25 -17.01 -19.55
CA LEU A 19 3.72 -15.66 -19.36
C LEU A 19 4.83 -14.62 -19.17
N SER A 20 4.81 -13.57 -19.99
CA SER A 20 5.62 -12.37 -19.75
C SER A 20 5.19 -11.66 -18.46
N VAL A 21 6.10 -10.86 -17.89
CA VAL A 21 5.84 -10.04 -16.70
C VAL A 21 4.62 -9.13 -16.88
N TYR A 22 4.48 -8.52 -18.06
CA TYR A 22 3.39 -7.59 -18.34
C TYR A 22 2.04 -8.31 -18.49
N GLU A 23 2.01 -9.47 -19.14
CA GLU A 23 0.80 -10.30 -19.20
C GLU A 23 0.36 -10.77 -17.82
N HIS A 24 1.32 -11.15 -16.98
CA HIS A 24 1.07 -11.52 -15.59
C HIS A 24 0.39 -10.39 -14.81
N ILE A 25 0.89 -9.16 -14.94
CA ILE A 25 0.30 -7.96 -14.32
C ILE A 25 -1.13 -7.71 -14.83
N LEU A 26 -1.32 -7.76 -16.15
CA LEU A 26 -2.62 -7.49 -16.78
C LEU A 26 -3.66 -8.55 -16.45
N LEU A 27 -3.30 -9.83 -16.51
CA LEU A 27 -4.18 -10.94 -16.12
C LEU A 27 -4.60 -10.86 -14.66
N THR A 28 -3.65 -10.50 -13.77
CA THR A 28 -3.93 -10.27 -12.35
C THR A 28 -5.03 -9.24 -12.16
N CYS A 29 -4.91 -8.09 -12.84
CA CYS A 29 -5.89 -7.01 -12.79
C CYS A 29 -7.23 -7.43 -13.39
N ASN A 30 -7.21 -8.02 -14.59
CA ASN A 30 -8.42 -8.40 -15.33
C ASN A 30 -9.26 -9.43 -14.56
N TRP A 31 -8.62 -10.50 -14.07
CA TRP A 31 -9.30 -11.52 -13.29
C TRP A 31 -9.78 -10.98 -11.95
N GLY A 32 -8.99 -10.12 -11.31
CA GLY A 32 -9.38 -9.45 -10.07
C GLY A 32 -10.65 -8.60 -10.24
N ILE A 33 -10.66 -7.73 -11.27
CA ILE A 33 -11.81 -6.87 -11.59
C ILE A 33 -13.03 -7.71 -11.93
N LEU A 34 -12.91 -8.69 -12.84
CA LEU A 34 -14.03 -9.54 -13.22
C LEU A 34 -14.57 -10.37 -12.05
N GLY A 35 -13.67 -10.84 -11.18
CA GLY A 35 -14.05 -11.53 -9.94
C GLY A 35 -14.93 -10.65 -9.06
N CYS A 36 -14.53 -9.40 -8.83
CA CYS A 36 -15.34 -8.42 -8.10
C CYS A 36 -16.67 -8.10 -8.82
N VAL A 37 -16.66 -7.93 -10.14
CA VAL A 37 -17.88 -7.67 -10.93
C VAL A 37 -18.88 -8.81 -10.79
N TYR A 38 -18.44 -10.07 -10.85
CA TYR A 38 -19.32 -11.23 -10.68
C TYR A 38 -19.85 -11.35 -9.26
N LEU A 39 -19.02 -11.11 -8.24
CA LEU A 39 -19.51 -11.05 -6.86
C LEU A 39 -20.54 -9.93 -6.67
N MET A 40 -20.32 -8.76 -7.26
CA MET A 40 -21.29 -7.66 -7.23
C MET A 40 -22.59 -8.06 -7.94
N ARG A 41 -22.51 -8.64 -9.14
CA ARG A 41 -23.68 -9.09 -9.92
C ARG A 41 -24.49 -10.16 -9.21
N SER A 42 -23.84 -11.03 -8.44
CA SER A 42 -24.52 -12.06 -7.65
C SER A 42 -25.54 -11.51 -6.63
N ARG A 43 -25.39 -10.24 -6.22
CA ARG A 43 -26.32 -9.55 -5.31
C ARG A 43 -27.62 -9.12 -5.98
N PHE A 44 -27.67 -9.05 -7.31
CA PHE A 44 -28.81 -8.54 -8.07
C PHE A 44 -29.59 -9.62 -8.82
N THR A 45 -29.13 -10.88 -8.82
CA THR A 45 -29.75 -11.97 -9.58
C THR A 45 -30.07 -13.16 -8.67
N ALA A 46 -31.35 -13.50 -8.49
CA ALA A 46 -31.76 -14.60 -7.61
C ALA A 46 -31.46 -16.01 -8.17
N GLN A 47 -31.76 -16.26 -9.45
CA GLN A 47 -31.68 -17.59 -10.05
C GLN A 47 -30.25 -18.07 -10.32
N LEU A 48 -29.31 -17.15 -10.60
CA LEU A 48 -27.91 -17.45 -10.95
C LEU A 48 -26.90 -16.96 -9.89
N ALA A 49 -27.37 -16.56 -8.70
CA ALA A 49 -26.52 -16.01 -7.64
C ALA A 49 -25.31 -16.91 -7.35
N LYS A 50 -25.55 -18.23 -7.18
CA LYS A 50 -24.51 -19.20 -6.83
C LYS A 50 -23.46 -19.34 -7.93
N LEU A 51 -23.88 -19.34 -9.20
CA LEU A 51 -22.97 -19.41 -10.34
C LEU A 51 -22.04 -18.18 -10.36
N TYR A 52 -22.61 -16.98 -10.21
CA TYR A 52 -21.82 -15.74 -10.17
C TYR A 52 -20.88 -15.69 -8.95
N GLN A 53 -21.31 -16.23 -7.79
CA GLN A 53 -20.43 -16.31 -6.62
C GLN A 53 -19.25 -17.25 -6.86
N VAL A 54 -19.51 -18.47 -7.36
CA VAL A 54 -18.46 -19.44 -7.65
C VAL A 54 -17.49 -18.89 -8.70
N ALA A 55 -18.00 -18.33 -9.80
CA ALA A 55 -17.17 -17.72 -10.84
C ALA A 55 -16.36 -16.52 -10.28
N GLY A 56 -17.00 -15.68 -9.46
CA GLY A 56 -16.35 -14.51 -8.85
C GLY A 56 -15.22 -14.90 -7.92
N PHE A 57 -15.44 -15.86 -7.02
CA PHE A 57 -14.40 -16.37 -6.12
C PHE A 57 -13.31 -17.15 -6.86
N ALA A 58 -13.64 -17.92 -7.89
CA ALA A 58 -12.66 -18.61 -8.72
C ALA A 58 -11.71 -17.62 -9.40
N LEU A 59 -12.25 -16.54 -9.99
CA LEU A 59 -11.45 -15.48 -10.61
C LEU A 59 -10.59 -14.72 -9.61
N LEU A 60 -11.12 -14.40 -8.43
CA LEU A 60 -10.34 -13.78 -7.36
C LEU A 60 -9.24 -14.71 -6.83
N ALA A 61 -9.49 -16.01 -6.75
CA ALA A 61 -8.49 -16.99 -6.35
C ALA A 61 -7.37 -17.08 -7.40
N LEU A 62 -7.71 -17.16 -8.69
CA LEU A 62 -6.74 -17.14 -9.78
C LEU A 62 -5.91 -15.84 -9.80
N SER A 63 -6.56 -14.68 -9.66
CA SER A 63 -5.88 -13.39 -9.50
C SER A 63 -4.94 -13.40 -8.28
N GLY A 64 -5.40 -13.94 -7.15
CA GLY A 64 -4.60 -14.08 -5.93
C GLY A 64 -3.36 -14.96 -6.11
N LEU A 65 -3.47 -16.07 -6.85
CA LEU A 65 -2.32 -16.91 -7.20
C LEU A 65 -1.28 -16.15 -8.03
N LEU A 66 -1.72 -15.31 -8.97
CA LEU A 66 -0.81 -14.47 -9.74
C LEU A 66 -0.19 -13.38 -8.85
N VAL A 67 -0.96 -12.76 -7.94
CA VAL A 67 -0.42 -11.83 -6.95
C VAL A 67 0.68 -12.47 -6.12
N LEU A 68 0.57 -13.73 -5.70
CA LEU A 68 1.64 -14.41 -4.95
C LEU A 68 2.96 -14.47 -5.74
N LYS A 69 2.91 -14.67 -7.05
CA LYS A 69 4.11 -14.67 -7.91
C LYS A 69 4.76 -13.28 -8.00
N SER A 70 4.01 -12.20 -7.80
CA SER A 70 4.54 -10.83 -7.75
C SER A 70 5.44 -10.56 -6.54
N PHE A 71 5.38 -11.40 -5.50
CA PHE A 71 6.28 -11.29 -4.34
C PHE A 71 7.62 -12.00 -4.56
N THR A 72 7.71 -12.87 -5.57
CA THR A 72 8.90 -13.68 -5.85
C THR A 72 9.50 -13.36 -7.21
N ALA A 73 9.01 -13.98 -8.27
CA ALA A 73 9.61 -13.96 -9.61
C ALA A 73 9.20 -12.75 -10.47
N VAL A 74 8.15 -12.03 -10.10
CA VAL A 74 7.66 -10.85 -10.83
C VAL A 74 7.79 -9.61 -9.94
N ASN A 75 8.89 -9.53 -9.21
CA ASN A 75 9.12 -8.47 -8.23
C ASN A 75 10.25 -7.54 -8.70
N PRO A 76 9.96 -6.28 -9.05
CA PRO A 76 10.96 -5.35 -9.56
C PRO A 76 12.02 -4.99 -8.50
N PHE A 77 11.82 -5.28 -7.21
CA PHE A 77 12.90 -5.11 -6.23
C PHE A 77 14.05 -6.10 -6.41
N PHE A 78 13.80 -7.25 -7.04
CA PHE A 78 14.79 -8.33 -7.18
C PHE A 78 15.15 -8.59 -8.64
N GLU A 79 14.19 -8.44 -9.54
CA GLU A 79 14.36 -8.72 -10.97
C GLU A 79 14.43 -7.42 -11.80
N PRO A 80 15.25 -7.38 -12.88
CA PRO A 80 15.40 -6.21 -13.74
C PRO A 80 14.20 -6.07 -14.69
N ILE A 81 13.08 -5.62 -14.15
CA ILE A 81 11.84 -5.36 -14.90
C ILE A 81 11.83 -3.88 -15.32
N ASN A 82 11.54 -3.59 -16.59
CA ASN A 82 11.33 -2.20 -17.00
C ASN A 82 9.94 -1.72 -16.55
N ILE A 83 9.94 -0.71 -15.70
CA ILE A 83 8.74 -0.21 -15.04
C ILE A 83 8.10 0.94 -15.84
N GLY A 84 8.84 1.53 -16.79
CA GLY A 84 8.46 2.71 -17.54
C GLY A 84 9.09 4.00 -16.99
N SER A 85 9.15 5.04 -17.83
CA SER A 85 9.81 6.32 -17.52
C SER A 85 8.94 7.35 -16.82
N TRP A 86 7.61 7.19 -16.86
CA TRP A 86 6.68 8.17 -16.32
C TRP A 86 6.57 8.02 -14.80
N PRO A 87 6.54 9.13 -14.03
CA PRO A 87 6.26 9.07 -12.60
C PRO A 87 4.79 8.70 -12.38
N ILE A 88 4.50 7.88 -11.37
CA ILE A 88 3.18 7.44 -10.89
C ILE A 88 2.39 6.58 -11.90
N ILE A 89 2.38 6.96 -13.18
CA ILE A 89 1.72 6.23 -14.27
C ILE A 89 2.74 5.29 -14.90
N ASN A 90 3.00 4.18 -14.20
CA ASN A 90 3.99 3.18 -14.58
C ASN A 90 3.48 1.76 -14.26
N TRP A 91 4.28 0.74 -14.53
CA TRP A 91 3.88 -0.64 -14.28
C TRP A 91 3.72 -0.98 -12.79
N LEU A 92 4.27 -0.21 -11.84
CA LEU A 92 4.04 -0.41 -10.39
C LEU A 92 2.58 -0.14 -10.03
N LEU A 93 1.96 0.85 -10.69
CA LEU A 93 0.56 1.15 -10.50
C LEU A 93 -0.30 -0.07 -10.81
N LEU A 94 -0.04 -0.74 -11.93
CA LEU A 94 -0.77 -1.95 -12.32
C LEU A 94 -0.34 -3.19 -11.52
N LEU A 95 0.92 -3.28 -11.13
CA LEU A 95 1.46 -4.40 -10.36
C LEU A 95 0.93 -4.43 -8.91
N TRP A 96 0.82 -3.27 -8.27
CA TRP A 96 0.52 -3.19 -6.83
C TRP A 96 -0.64 -2.27 -6.46
N LEU A 97 -0.73 -1.05 -7.01
CA LEU A 97 -1.79 -0.11 -6.59
C LEU A 97 -3.19 -0.57 -7.05
N VAL A 98 -3.35 -0.97 -8.30
CA VAL A 98 -4.62 -1.45 -8.84
C VAL A 98 -5.08 -2.73 -8.14
N PRO A 99 -4.23 -3.76 -7.96
CA PRO A 99 -4.55 -4.91 -7.12
C PRO A 99 -4.91 -4.55 -5.68
N ALA A 100 -4.27 -3.55 -5.07
CA ALA A 100 -4.68 -3.04 -3.75
C ALA A 100 -6.11 -2.48 -3.78
N CYS A 101 -6.46 -1.69 -4.80
CA CYS A 101 -7.82 -1.17 -4.99
C CYS A 101 -8.84 -2.30 -5.22
N ILE A 102 -8.50 -3.31 -6.01
CA ILE A 102 -9.32 -4.50 -6.24
C ILE A 102 -9.54 -5.25 -4.91
N ALA A 103 -8.50 -5.41 -4.09
CA ALA A 103 -8.61 -6.05 -2.78
C ALA A 103 -9.51 -5.23 -1.83
N ILE A 104 -9.44 -3.89 -1.84
CA ILE A 104 -10.39 -3.04 -1.09
C ILE A 104 -11.82 -3.25 -1.60
N TRP A 105 -12.03 -3.38 -2.91
CA TRP A 105 -13.35 -3.64 -3.46
C TRP A 105 -13.86 -5.03 -3.05
N ALA A 106 -13.02 -6.06 -3.16
CA ALA A 106 -13.32 -7.42 -2.73
C ALA A 106 -13.64 -7.51 -1.22
N SER A 107 -12.96 -6.73 -0.37
CA SER A 107 -13.25 -6.69 1.07
C SER A 107 -14.64 -6.11 1.36
N ARG A 108 -15.07 -5.08 0.60
CA ARG A 108 -16.44 -4.53 0.68
C ARG A 108 -17.49 -5.51 0.15
N LEU A 109 -17.12 -6.33 -0.83
CA LEU A 109 -18.02 -7.34 -1.39
C LEU A 109 -18.19 -8.57 -0.48
N THR A 110 -17.21 -8.84 0.39
CA THR A 110 -17.18 -10.00 1.29
C THR A 110 -17.42 -9.66 2.76
N GLN A 111 -18.05 -8.52 3.06
CA GLN A 111 -18.34 -8.06 4.44
C GLN A 111 -19.11 -9.08 5.31
N SER A 112 -19.93 -9.95 4.71
CA SER A 112 -20.62 -11.03 5.43
C SER A 112 -19.70 -12.16 5.88
N GLN A 113 -18.47 -12.22 5.33
CA GLN A 113 -17.47 -13.25 5.60
C GLN A 113 -16.24 -12.59 6.23
N HIS A 114 -16.27 -12.42 7.55
CA HIS A 114 -15.26 -11.64 8.30
C HIS A 114 -13.82 -12.06 8.04
N TYR A 115 -13.56 -13.35 7.85
CA TYR A 115 -12.22 -13.87 7.51
C TYR A 115 -11.73 -13.33 6.15
N LEU A 116 -12.54 -13.44 5.10
CA LEU A 116 -12.19 -12.95 3.77
C LEU A 116 -12.06 -11.42 3.74
N GLN A 117 -12.96 -10.71 4.42
CA GLN A 117 -12.86 -9.25 4.53
C GLN A 117 -11.53 -8.82 5.14
N LYS A 118 -11.10 -9.45 6.24
CA LYS A 118 -9.80 -9.18 6.87
C LYS A 118 -8.63 -9.52 5.95
N LEU A 119 -8.67 -10.67 5.29
CA LEU A 119 -7.64 -11.10 4.35
C LEU A 119 -7.45 -10.07 3.23
N PHE A 120 -8.54 -9.68 2.55
CA PHE A 120 -8.47 -8.70 1.48
C PHE A 120 -8.04 -7.31 1.97
N THR A 121 -8.46 -6.90 3.17
CA THR A 121 -8.00 -5.64 3.77
C THR A 121 -6.50 -5.67 4.08
N ALA A 122 -5.99 -6.79 4.57
CA ALA A 122 -4.56 -6.97 4.83
C ALA A 122 -3.75 -6.96 3.52
N LEU A 123 -4.21 -7.70 2.49
CA LEU A 123 -3.58 -7.72 1.17
C LEU A 123 -3.52 -6.32 0.55
N ALA A 124 -4.62 -5.56 0.62
CA ALA A 124 -4.64 -4.18 0.16
C ALA A 124 -3.59 -3.31 0.87
N GLY A 125 -3.44 -3.46 2.18
CA GLY A 125 -2.42 -2.76 2.96
C GLY A 125 -1.00 -3.10 2.53
N VAL A 126 -0.69 -4.40 2.41
CA VAL A 126 0.64 -4.88 1.97
C VAL A 126 0.98 -4.37 0.58
N MET A 127 0.05 -4.49 -0.39
CA MET A 127 0.29 -4.03 -1.76
C MET A 127 0.43 -2.51 -1.84
N SER A 128 -0.31 -1.75 -1.03
CA SER A 128 -0.14 -0.29 -0.94
C SER A 128 1.25 0.09 -0.42
N VAL A 129 1.73 -0.61 0.63
CA VAL A 129 3.07 -0.40 1.18
C VAL A 129 4.14 -0.71 0.12
N LEU A 130 4.00 -1.81 -0.61
CA LEU A 130 4.93 -2.16 -1.69
C LEU A 130 4.94 -1.10 -2.79
N TYR A 131 3.77 -0.68 -3.26
CA TYR A 131 3.64 0.38 -4.26
C TYR A 131 4.33 1.67 -3.82
N ILE A 132 4.05 2.16 -2.61
CA ILE A 132 4.63 3.42 -2.11
C ILE A 132 6.16 3.33 -2.06
N ASN A 133 6.72 2.25 -1.51
CA ASN A 133 8.18 2.14 -1.40
C ASN A 133 8.83 1.97 -2.79
N ALA A 134 8.20 1.23 -3.69
CA ALA A 134 8.73 1.04 -5.03
C ALA A 134 8.66 2.31 -5.87
N GLU A 135 7.60 3.11 -5.71
CA GLU A 135 7.45 4.38 -6.41
C GLU A 135 8.50 5.39 -5.93
N ILE A 136 8.78 5.42 -4.63
CA ILE A 136 9.89 6.22 -4.10
C ILE A 136 11.19 5.75 -4.73
N ARG A 137 11.47 4.45 -4.74
CA ARG A 137 12.70 3.90 -5.33
C ARG A 137 12.80 4.19 -6.83
N HIS A 138 11.71 4.08 -7.58
CA HIS A 138 11.61 4.38 -9.01
C HIS A 138 11.98 5.83 -9.30
N ASN A 139 11.48 6.75 -8.48
CA ASN A 139 11.82 8.17 -8.62
C ASN A 139 13.33 8.46 -8.43
N TRP A 140 14.05 7.62 -7.69
CA TRP A 140 15.49 7.80 -7.43
C TRP A 140 16.40 6.93 -8.31
N GLN A 141 15.96 5.74 -8.70
CA GLN A 141 16.77 4.76 -9.45
C GLN A 141 16.38 4.66 -10.94
N GLY A 142 15.26 5.25 -11.34
CA GLY A 142 14.77 5.23 -12.71
C GLY A 142 13.97 3.97 -13.05
N GLU A 143 13.95 3.62 -14.34
CA GLU A 143 13.08 2.58 -14.91
C GLU A 143 13.32 1.17 -14.38
N PHE A 144 14.51 0.91 -13.83
CA PHE A 144 14.90 -0.38 -13.27
C PHE A 144 15.31 -0.18 -11.81
N ILE A 145 14.42 -0.51 -10.90
CA ILE A 145 14.73 -0.50 -9.46
C ILE A 145 15.38 -1.84 -9.07
N ASN A 146 16.20 -1.84 -8.02
CA ASN A 146 16.68 -3.09 -7.42
C ASN A 146 17.13 -2.85 -5.99
N ILE A 147 16.83 -3.74 -5.04
CA ILE A 147 17.23 -3.60 -3.63
C ILE A 147 18.75 -3.66 -3.41
N ALA A 148 19.49 -4.34 -4.30
CA ALA A 148 20.94 -4.46 -4.23
C ALA A 148 21.66 -3.16 -4.63
N LEU A 149 20.97 -2.23 -5.32
CA LEU A 149 21.54 -0.93 -5.65
C LEU A 149 21.68 -0.04 -4.40
N PRO A 150 22.76 0.75 -4.30
CA PRO A 150 22.95 1.66 -3.19
C PRO A 150 21.80 2.67 -3.09
N THR A 151 21.36 2.92 -1.87
CA THR A 151 20.27 3.87 -1.57
C THR A 151 20.91 5.19 -1.16
N SER A 152 20.61 6.27 -1.89
CA SER A 152 21.16 7.60 -1.57
C SER A 152 20.52 8.18 -0.29
N ASP A 153 21.19 9.15 0.35
CA ASP A 153 20.61 9.84 1.52
C ASP A 153 19.28 10.53 1.18
N ALA A 154 19.20 11.13 -0.01
CA ALA A 154 17.98 11.78 -0.46
C ALA A 154 16.83 10.78 -0.70
N GLU A 155 17.15 9.58 -1.19
CA GLU A 155 16.19 8.46 -1.26
C GLU A 155 15.75 8.03 0.16
N LEU A 156 16.70 7.82 1.08
CA LEU A 156 16.42 7.46 2.48
C LEU A 156 15.49 8.45 3.19
N TYR A 157 15.71 9.74 3.00
CA TYR A 157 14.88 10.81 3.57
C TYR A 157 13.50 10.89 2.92
N SER A 158 13.40 10.57 1.62
CA SER A 158 12.12 10.54 0.91
C SER A 158 11.16 9.51 1.51
N TYR A 159 11.66 8.32 1.89
CA TYR A 159 10.84 7.33 2.61
C TYR A 159 10.26 7.91 3.89
N SER A 160 11.07 8.57 4.72
CA SER A 160 10.60 9.18 5.98
C SER A 160 9.54 10.25 5.71
N LEU A 161 9.80 11.15 4.76
CA LEU A 161 8.90 12.26 4.46
C LEU A 161 7.53 11.77 3.96
N VAL A 162 7.53 10.83 3.01
CA VAL A 162 6.29 10.29 2.45
C VAL A 162 5.48 9.54 3.51
N TRP A 163 6.11 8.67 4.29
CA TRP A 163 5.41 7.93 5.35
C TRP A 163 4.94 8.84 6.49
N LEU A 164 5.65 9.92 6.79
CA LEU A 164 5.20 10.95 7.76
C LEU A 164 3.92 11.64 7.27
N ILE A 165 3.91 12.07 6.01
CA ILE A 165 2.73 12.71 5.39
C ILE A 165 1.54 11.74 5.38
N ILE A 166 1.76 10.48 4.98
CA ILE A 166 0.71 9.45 4.99
C ILE A 166 0.18 9.24 6.41
N GLY A 167 1.06 9.08 7.41
CA GLY A 167 0.66 8.94 8.81
C GLY A 167 -0.19 10.11 9.29
N ALA A 168 0.22 11.34 8.98
CA ALA A 168 -0.53 12.54 9.34
C ALA A 168 -1.91 12.58 8.67
N LEU A 169 -1.97 12.31 7.36
CA LEU A 169 -3.23 12.25 6.61
C LEU A 169 -4.17 11.17 7.15
N VAL A 170 -3.64 10.01 7.53
CA VAL A 170 -4.41 8.91 8.14
C VAL A 170 -4.99 9.33 9.49
N VAL A 171 -4.21 9.99 10.35
CA VAL A 171 -4.72 10.54 11.63
C VAL A 171 -5.82 11.57 11.39
N VAL A 172 -5.60 12.54 10.49
CA VAL A 172 -6.58 13.58 10.17
C VAL A 172 -7.87 12.95 9.62
N ALA A 173 -7.77 12.02 8.67
CA ALA A 173 -8.92 11.31 8.14
C ALA A 173 -9.65 10.50 9.23
N GLY A 174 -8.92 9.86 10.15
CA GLY A 174 -9.48 9.14 11.28
C GLY A 174 -10.20 10.07 12.27
N GLN A 175 -9.69 11.29 12.48
CA GLN A 175 -10.33 12.30 13.32
C GLN A 175 -11.60 12.85 12.67
N LEU A 176 -11.52 13.25 11.40
CA LEU A 176 -12.66 13.81 10.65
C LEU A 176 -13.80 12.80 10.49
N LYS A 177 -13.49 11.51 10.32
CA LYS A 177 -14.48 10.44 10.15
C LYS A 177 -14.86 9.74 11.46
N ILE A 178 -14.27 10.14 12.60
CA ILE A 178 -14.50 9.54 13.93
C ILE A 178 -14.23 8.01 13.91
N ILE A 179 -13.20 7.58 13.17
CA ILE A 179 -12.79 6.17 13.08
C ILE A 179 -11.57 5.95 13.97
N THR A 180 -11.80 5.47 15.19
CA THR A 180 -10.75 5.27 16.22
C THR A 180 -9.65 4.31 15.76
N VAL A 181 -9.99 3.29 14.97
CA VAL A 181 -9.00 2.37 14.39
C VAL A 181 -8.03 3.12 13.48
N LEU A 182 -8.53 4.02 12.64
CA LEU A 182 -7.70 4.77 11.70
C LEU A 182 -6.80 5.78 12.43
N GLN A 183 -7.32 6.41 13.49
CA GLN A 183 -6.52 7.27 14.38
C GLN A 183 -5.35 6.50 15.02
N LYS A 184 -5.63 5.33 15.60
CA LYS A 184 -4.60 4.48 16.23
C LYS A 184 -3.55 4.00 15.23
N LEU A 185 -3.98 3.58 14.04
CA LEU A 185 -3.06 3.17 12.97
C LEU A 185 -2.18 4.34 12.50
N GLY A 186 -2.77 5.52 12.28
CA GLY A 186 -2.04 6.72 11.90
C GLY A 186 -1.03 7.15 12.96
N LEU A 187 -1.42 7.16 14.23
CA LEU A 187 -0.51 7.47 15.35
C LEU A 187 0.62 6.44 15.47
N GLY A 188 0.32 5.15 15.32
CA GLY A 188 1.33 4.09 15.29
C GLY A 188 2.33 4.26 14.15
N LEU A 189 1.83 4.59 12.95
CA LEU A 189 2.67 4.87 11.78
C LEU A 189 3.56 6.10 12.01
N LEU A 190 3.01 7.20 12.53
CA LEU A 190 3.78 8.39 12.88
C LEU A 190 4.88 8.09 13.89
N ALA A 191 4.57 7.33 14.95
CA ALA A 191 5.55 6.92 15.96
C ALA A 191 6.68 6.08 15.34
N LEU A 192 6.35 5.14 14.44
CA LEU A 192 7.33 4.33 13.72
C LEU A 192 8.23 5.18 12.83
N VAL A 193 7.67 6.11 12.06
CA VAL A 193 8.44 7.02 11.19
C VAL A 193 9.36 7.89 12.02
N VAL A 194 8.86 8.47 13.11
CA VAL A 194 9.68 9.26 14.03
C VAL A 194 10.83 8.40 14.55
N LEU A 195 10.56 7.19 15.06
CA LEU A 195 11.62 6.28 15.52
C LEU A 195 12.65 6.01 14.42
N LYS A 196 12.21 5.76 13.19
CA LYS A 196 13.09 5.56 12.03
C LYS A 196 13.97 6.78 11.75
N VAL A 197 13.39 7.98 11.77
CA VAL A 197 14.14 9.24 11.57
C VAL A 197 15.23 9.40 12.63
N PHE A 198 14.92 9.11 13.90
CA PHE A 198 15.91 9.20 14.98
C PHE A 198 16.99 8.13 14.92
N LEU A 199 16.64 6.88 14.62
CA LEU A 199 17.60 5.77 14.62
C LEU A 199 18.45 5.72 13.36
N ILE A 200 17.85 5.98 12.20
CA ILE A 200 18.48 5.78 10.89
C ILE A 200 18.90 7.13 10.29
N ASP A 201 17.99 8.09 10.18
CA ASP A 201 18.28 9.33 9.43
C ASP A 201 19.30 10.21 10.18
N MET A 202 19.30 10.19 11.52
CA MET A 202 20.31 10.87 12.34
C MET A 202 21.64 10.12 12.46
N ALA A 203 21.69 8.83 12.09
CA ALA A 203 22.96 8.10 12.05
C ALA A 203 23.89 8.69 10.98
N ASN A 204 23.35 9.24 9.89
CA ASN A 204 24.13 9.87 8.83
C ASN A 204 24.56 11.31 9.15
N LEU A 205 24.08 11.89 10.27
CA LEU A 205 24.48 13.22 10.71
C LEU A 205 25.82 13.19 11.47
N THR A 206 26.64 14.23 11.27
CA THR A 206 27.86 14.48 12.05
C THR A 206 27.55 14.63 13.54
N GLY A 207 28.51 14.28 14.41
CA GLY A 207 28.28 14.15 15.87
C GLY A 207 27.61 15.35 16.55
N LEU A 208 27.89 16.57 16.09
CA LEU A 208 27.27 17.79 16.61
C LEU A 208 25.77 17.89 16.25
N LEU A 209 25.41 17.65 14.99
CA LEU A 209 24.01 17.69 14.54
C LEU A 209 23.18 16.59 15.21
N ARG A 210 23.79 15.42 15.45
CA ARG A 210 23.15 14.33 16.20
C ARG A 210 22.86 14.74 17.65
N ALA A 211 23.80 15.36 18.35
CA ALA A 211 23.62 15.85 19.72
C ALA A 211 22.51 16.91 19.81
N ILE A 212 22.51 17.89 18.90
CA ILE A 212 21.47 18.94 18.82
C ILE A 212 20.08 18.33 18.59
N SER A 213 20.00 17.28 17.76
CA SER A 213 18.74 16.62 17.45
C SER A 213 18.16 15.84 18.64
N PHE A 214 19.01 15.20 19.46
CA PHE A 214 18.57 14.58 20.71
C PHE A 214 18.07 15.61 21.73
N ILE A 215 18.74 16.75 21.85
CA ILE A 215 18.31 17.85 22.71
C ILE A 215 16.95 18.40 22.22
N GLY A 216 16.81 18.61 20.90
CA GLY A 216 15.56 19.04 20.29
C GLY A 216 14.39 18.09 20.58
N LEU A 217 14.61 16.77 20.46
CA LEU A 217 13.58 15.79 20.82
C LEU A 217 13.25 15.85 22.31
N GLY A 218 14.26 15.88 23.19
CA GLY A 218 14.05 15.99 24.63
C GLY A 218 13.18 17.20 25.00
N LEU A 219 13.50 18.37 24.42
CA LEU A 219 12.72 19.59 24.60
C LEU A 219 11.30 19.47 24.03
N SER A 220 11.13 18.83 22.87
CA SER A 220 9.80 18.62 22.28
C SER A 220 8.89 17.75 23.15
N LEU A 221 9.44 16.71 23.78
CA LEU A 221 8.71 15.83 24.70
C LEU A 221 8.30 16.57 25.98
N VAL A 222 9.19 17.40 26.52
CA VAL A 222 8.89 18.26 27.67
C VAL A 222 7.77 19.24 27.32
N ALA A 223 7.84 19.89 26.14
CA ALA A 223 6.83 20.83 25.67
C ALA A 223 5.45 20.15 25.46
N LEU A 224 5.42 18.96 24.86
CA LEU A 224 4.21 18.15 24.70
C LEU A 224 3.61 17.73 26.04
N SER A 225 4.46 17.30 26.98
CA SER A 225 4.03 16.92 28.33
C SER A 225 3.42 18.10 29.08
N TRP A 226 4.01 19.29 28.94
CA TRP A 226 3.47 20.53 29.50
C TRP A 226 2.13 20.92 28.85
N LEU A 227 2.04 20.83 27.52
CA LEU A 227 0.82 21.14 26.77
C LEU A 227 -0.35 20.22 27.15
N PHE A 228 -0.11 18.91 27.26
CA PHE A 228 -1.14 17.95 27.68
C PHE A 228 -1.64 18.19 29.10
N GLN A 229 -0.75 18.56 30.03
CA GLN A 229 -1.15 18.94 31.39
C GLN A 229 -2.06 20.18 31.37
N LYS A 230 -1.73 21.18 30.55
CA LYS A 230 -2.54 22.40 30.40
C LYS A 230 -3.95 22.13 29.86
N PHE A 231 -4.10 21.18 28.93
CA PHE A 231 -5.42 20.78 28.40
C PHE A 231 -6.23 19.88 29.34
N LYS A 232 -5.59 19.10 30.23
CA LYS A 232 -6.29 18.30 31.26
C LYS A 232 -6.78 19.13 32.45
N ALA A 233 -6.24 20.33 32.68
CA ALA A 233 -6.55 21.18 33.82
C ALA A 233 -7.86 22.01 33.69
N LYS A 234 -8.96 21.40 33.21
CA LYS A 234 -10.32 21.92 33.40
C LYS A 234 -11.14 20.90 34.21
N PRO A 235 -11.26 21.08 35.54
CA PRO A 235 -12.28 20.37 36.30
C PRO A 235 -13.64 20.92 35.88
N THR A 236 -14.52 20.05 35.39
CA THR A 236 -15.96 20.35 35.38
C THR A 236 -16.39 20.43 36.83
N ALA A 237 -16.55 21.64 37.37
CA ALA A 237 -17.31 21.82 38.59
C ALA A 237 -18.76 21.47 38.27
N LEU A 238 -19.22 20.31 38.74
CA LEU A 238 -20.64 19.98 38.80
C LEU A 238 -21.23 20.65 40.06
N PRO A 239 -22.49 21.13 39.99
CA PRO A 239 -23.13 21.96 41.03
C PRO A 239 -23.30 21.26 42.38
#